data_AF-F0SAT5-F1
#
_entry.id   AF-F0SAT5-F1
#
_cell.length_a   1.000
_cell.length_b   1.000
_cell.length_c   1.000
_cell.angle_alpha   90.00
_cell.angle_beta   90.00
_cell.angle_gamma   90.00
#
_symmetry.space_group_name_H-M   'P 1'
#
loop_
_entity.id
_entity.type
_entity.pdbx_description
1 polymer ?
#
loop_
_entity_poly.entity_id
_entity_poly.type
_entity_poly.pdbx_seq_one_letter_code
_entity_poly.pdbx_strand_id
1 'polypeptide(L)' 'MAYHRTNYLKKVSHIMAVYQEVKEPDIPDTKIVAKVFPKHNIYISYRQWMNLKGLKPSEYKNQLSLF' A
#
# COMPACT_ATOMS: atom_id res chain seq x y z
N MET A 1 -10.67 19.62 4.95
CA MET A 1 -10.96 18.18 5.09
C MET A 1 -10.13 17.65 6.25
N ALA A 2 -10.75 17.22 7.35
CA ALA A 2 -10.01 16.59 8.44
C ALA A 2 -9.46 15.24 7.96
N TYR A 3 -8.14 15.04 8.06
CA TYR A 3 -7.50 13.81 7.62
C TYR A 3 -7.85 12.68 8.58
N HIS A 4 -8.79 11.82 8.19
CA HIS A 4 -9.20 10.71 9.06
C HIS A 4 -8.13 9.62 9.02
N ARG A 5 -7.24 9.62 10.03
CA ARG A 5 -6.08 8.72 10.11
C ARG A 5 -6.45 7.27 9.89
N THR A 6 -7.57 6.78 10.42
CA THR A 6 -7.97 5.38 10.24
C THR A 6 -8.36 5.04 8.80
N ASN A 7 -8.94 5.98 8.03
CA ASN A 7 -9.24 5.76 6.62
C ASN A 7 -7.95 5.71 5.79
N TYR A 8 -6.97 6.53 6.15
CA TYR A 8 -5.65 6.47 5.55
C TYR A 8 -4.98 5.11 5.80
N LEU A 9 -4.96 4.63 7.05
CA LEU A 9 -4.36 3.33 7.38
C LEU A 9 -5.03 2.17 6.63
N LYS A 10 -6.36 2.17 6.52
CA LYS A 10 -7.11 1.20 5.70
C LYS A 10 -6.71 1.24 4.22
N LYS A 11 -6.47 2.44 3.68
CA LYS A 11 -5.98 2.58 2.30
C LYS A 11 -4.57 2.02 2.15
N VAL A 12 -3.67 2.33 3.08
CA VAL A 12 -2.28 1.83 3.06
C VAL A 12 -2.25 0.32 3.16
N SER A 13 -3.03 -0.28 4.08
CA SER A 13 -3.08 -1.74 4.22
C SER A 13 -3.61 -2.42 2.95
N HIS A 14 -4.61 -1.85 2.29
CA HIS A 14 -5.11 -2.36 1.01
C HIS A 14 -4.04 -2.30 -0.10
N ILE A 15 -3.33 -1.18 -0.22
CA ILE A 15 -2.24 -1.04 -1.22
C ILE A 15 -1.14 -2.08 -0.97
N MET A 16 -0.78 -2.30 0.30
CA MET A 16 0.24 -3.29 0.67
C MET A 16 -0.20 -4.72 0.35
N ALA A 17 -1.46 -5.05 0.56
CA ALA A 17 -2.00 -6.36 0.21
C ALA A 17 -1.92 -6.62 -1.30
N VAL A 18 -2.38 -5.66 -2.12
CA VAL A 18 -2.28 -5.74 -3.59
C VAL A 18 -0.82 -5.86 -4.04
N TYR A 19 0.10 -5.10 -3.43
CA TYR A 19 1.51 -5.21 -3.75
C TYR A 19 2.07 -6.60 -3.41
N GLN A 20 1.73 -7.18 -2.26
CA GLN A 20 2.20 -8.51 -1.86
C GLN A 20 1.69 -9.62 -2.80
N GLU A 21 0.46 -9.52 -3.29
CA GLU A 21 -0.12 -10.48 -4.24
C GLU A 21 0.57 -10.46 -5.60
N VAL A 22 1.03 -9.28 -6.04
CA VAL A 22 1.57 -9.05 -7.39
C VAL A 22 3.10 -9.08 -7.42
N LYS A 23 3.76 -8.90 -6.27
CA LYS A 23 5.21 -8.75 -6.23
C LYS A 23 5.91 -10.08 -6.50
N GLU A 24 6.47 -10.17 -7.69
CA GLU A 24 7.42 -11.21 -8.10
C GLU A 24 8.85 -10.64 -8.17
N PRO A 25 9.90 -11.49 -8.08
CA PRO A 25 11.30 -11.06 -8.17
C PRO A 25 11.62 -10.29 -9.45
N ASP A 26 11.03 -10.71 -10.58
CA ASP A 26 11.33 -10.17 -11.91
C ASP A 26 10.51 -8.91 -12.26
N ILE A 27 9.54 -8.53 -11.43
CA ILE A 27 8.67 -7.39 -11.70
C ILE A 27 9.17 -6.15 -10.95
N PRO A 28 9.60 -5.08 -11.66
CA PRO A 28 10.03 -3.85 -11.01
C PRO A 28 8.84 -3.07 -10.45
N ASP A 29 9.05 -2.38 -9.32
CA ASP A 29 8.01 -1.61 -8.63
C ASP A 29 7.41 -0.51 -9.51
N THR A 30 8.21 0.08 -10.41
CA THR A 30 7.74 1.08 -11.40
C THR A 30 6.65 0.52 -12.31
N LYS A 31 6.77 -0.76 -12.72
CA LYS A 31 5.77 -1.45 -13.53
C LYS A 31 4.51 -1.73 -12.73
N ILE A 32 4.63 -2.09 -11.45
CA ILE A 32 3.48 -2.32 -10.56
C ILE A 32 2.70 -1.03 -10.38
N VAL A 33 3.38 0.08 -10.05
CA VAL A 33 2.75 1.40 -9.88
C VAL A 33 2.09 1.88 -11.16
N ALA A 34 2.73 1.71 -12.31
CA ALA A 34 2.20 2.22 -13.58
C ALA A 34 1.08 1.35 -14.19
N LYS A 35 1.14 0.02 -14.03
CA LYS A 35 0.25 -0.91 -14.77
C LYS A 35 -0.69 -1.72 -13.90
N VAL A 36 -0.34 -1.97 -12.64
CA VAL A 36 -1.12 -2.87 -11.77
C VAL A 36 -1.96 -2.08 -10.78
N PHE A 37 -1.38 -1.12 -10.06
CA PHE A 37 -2.12 -0.27 -9.12
C PHE A 37 -3.37 0.40 -9.72
N PRO A 38 -3.34 0.95 -10.95
CA PRO A 38 -4.55 1.53 -11.56
C PRO A 38 -5.67 0.51 -11.80
N LYS A 39 -5.36 -0.78 -11.99
CA LYS A 39 -6.36 -1.85 -12.14
C LYS A 39 -7.13 -2.12 -10.83
N HIS A 40 -6.53 -1.78 -9.69
CA HIS A 40 -7.14 -1.88 -8.37
C HIS A 40 -7.66 -0.51 -7.86
N ASN A 41 -7.86 0.46 -8.76
CA ASN A 41 -8.25 1.84 -8.41
C ASN A 41 -7.27 2.55 -7.45
N ILE A 42 -5.99 2.16 -7.46
CA ILE A 42 -4.91 2.80 -6.71
C ILE A 42 -4.17 3.74 -7.65
N TYR A 43 -4.42 5.04 -7.49
CA TYR A 43 -3.75 6.10 -8.26
C TYR A 43 -2.77 6.84 -7.36
N ILE A 44 -1.51 6.40 -7.35
CA ILE A 44 -0.42 7.02 -6.60
C ILE A 44 0.82 7.19 -7.48
N SER A 45 1.62 8.20 -7.19
CA SER A 45 2.92 8.37 -7.85
C SER A 45 3.95 7.39 -7.29
N TYR A 46 5.01 7.13 -8.06
CA TYR A 46 6.12 6.29 -7.60
C TYR A 46 6.76 6.80 -6.30
N ARG A 47 6.85 8.13 -6.13
CA ARG A 47 7.36 8.75 -4.89
C ARG A 47 6.44 8.46 -3.70
N GLN A 48 5.13 8.58 -3.89
CA GLN A 48 4.16 8.23 -2.86
C GLN A 48 4.26 6.74 -2.50
N TRP A 49 4.41 5.88 -3.51
CA TRP A 49 4.64 4.46 -3.28
C TRP A 49 5.90 4.21 -2.44
N MET A 50 7.04 4.84 -2.76
CA MET A 50 8.27 4.66 -1.98
C MET A 50 8.12 5.10 -0.52
N ASN A 51 7.39 6.19 -0.26
CA ASN A 51 7.08 6.62 1.10
C ASN A 51 6.21 5.59 1.84
N LEU A 52 5.20 5.04 1.17
CA LEU A 52 4.33 4.01 1.76
C LEU A 52 5.09 2.70 2.00
N LYS A 53 5.91 2.25 1.05
CA LYS A 53 6.70 1.01 1.11
C LYS A 53 7.66 1.00 2.29
N GLY A 54 8.16 2.16 2.70
CA GLY A 54 9.02 2.30 3.89
C GLY A 54 8.30 2.17 5.23
N LEU A 55 6.96 2.17 5.25
CA LEU A 55 6.19 2.04 6.49
C LEU A 55 6.32 0.64 7.07
N LYS A 56 6.49 0.57 8.39
CA LYS A 56 6.52 -0.71 9.10
C LYS A 56 5.12 -1.30 9.15
N PRO A 57 4.95 -2.64 9.06
CA PRO A 57 3.64 -3.27 9.20
C PRO A 57 2.87 -2.86 10.46
N SER A 58 3.56 -2.61 11.57
CA SER A 58 2.98 -2.12 12.83
C SER A 58 2.32 -0.74 12.73
N GLU A 59 2.65 0.05 11.70
CA GLU A 59 2.11 1.41 11.53
C GLU A 59 0.77 1.42 10.79
N TYR A 60 0.48 0.38 10.00
CA TYR A 60 -0.71 0.32 9.16
C TYR A 60 -1.56 -0.96 9.31
N LYS A 61 -1.03 -2.04 9.87
CA LYS A 61 -1.85 -3.16 10.35
C LYS A 61 -2.30 -2.83 11.76
N ASN A 62 -3.61 -2.76 11.98
CA ASN A 62 -4.14 -2.83 13.34
C ASN A 62 -3.69 -4.17 13.92
N GLN A 63 -2.99 -4.14 15.06
CA GLN A 63 -2.66 -5.33 15.82
C GLN A 63 -3.94 -6.14 16.01
N LEU A 64 -3.96 -7.39 15.54
CA LEU A 64 -4.95 -8.36 16.00
C LEU A 64 -4.69 -8.48 17.50
N SER A 65 -5.60 -7.95 18.32
CA SER A 65 -5.58 -8.19 19.75
C SER A 65 -5.71 -9.69 19.94
N LEU A 66 -4.60 -10.33 20.32
CA LEU A 66 -4.61 -11.69 20.85
C LEU A 66 -5.33 -11.57 22.20
N PHE A 67 -6.66 -11.74 22.15
CA PHE A 67 -7.45 -12.02 23.34
C PHE A 67 -7.13 -13.44 23.81
#